data_AF-A0A1K1PPH2-F1
#
_entry.id   AF-A0A1K1PPH2-F1
#
_cell.length_a   1.000
_cell.length_b   1.000
_cell.length_c   1.000
_cell.angle_alpha   90.00
_cell.angle_beta   90.00
_cell.angle_gamma   90.00
#
_symmetry.space_group_name_H-M   'P 1'
#
loop_
_entity.id
_entity.type
_entity.pdbx_description
1 polymer ?
#
loop_
_entity_poly.entity_id
_entity_poly.type
_entity_poly.pdbx_seq_one_letter_code
_entity_poly.pdbx_strand_id
1 'polypeptide(L)'
;MRIKGYAINNDVVSEIGKFAILWNCFERTICNNHCKPKVISEKAKSICIDQNKKDDLIRAINDRKYLLNWNVSEYIENGLYPDNAIINQSFDKDCKSINNFINQTDENTNEGCLLFIYRIRNNLMHGLKIPRDLNGQYELFKAVNGVLESIETI
;
A
#
# COMPACT_ATOMS: atom_id res chain seq x y z
N MET A 1 6.31 -6.40 -21.49
CA MET A 1 7.80 -6.26 -21.42
C MET A 1 8.44 -7.58 -20.96
N ARG A 2 9.68 -7.93 -21.36
CA ARG A 2 10.41 -9.08 -20.81
C ARG A 2 11.57 -8.61 -19.92
N ILE A 3 11.65 -9.08 -18.69
CA ILE A 3 12.77 -8.80 -17.76
C ILE A 3 13.32 -10.12 -17.24
N LYS A 4 14.62 -10.37 -17.42
CA LYS A 4 15.30 -11.61 -16.97
C LYS A 4 14.56 -12.89 -17.38
N GLY A 5 14.01 -12.93 -18.59
CA GLY A 5 13.28 -14.08 -19.14
C GLY A 5 11.79 -14.17 -18.75
N TYR A 6 11.28 -13.30 -17.88
CA TYR A 6 9.89 -13.27 -17.46
C TYR A 6 9.09 -12.22 -18.21
N ALA A 7 7.90 -12.59 -18.70
CA ALA A 7 6.97 -11.66 -19.32
C ALA A 7 6.16 -10.93 -18.23
N ILE A 8 6.24 -9.60 -18.22
CA ILE A 8 5.39 -8.73 -17.41
C ILE A 8 4.38 -8.05 -18.34
N ASN A 9 3.10 -8.07 -17.96
CA ASN A 9 2.04 -7.39 -18.71
C ASN A 9 2.31 -5.87 -18.73
N ASN A 10 2.12 -5.23 -19.87
CA ASN A 10 2.29 -3.79 -20.02
C ASN A 10 1.29 -3.01 -19.14
N ASP A 11 0.10 -3.54 -18.88
CA ASP A 11 -0.88 -2.90 -17.98
C ASP A 11 -0.35 -2.82 -16.54
N VAL A 12 0.32 -3.89 -16.07
CA VAL A 12 0.98 -3.93 -14.76
C VAL A 12 2.10 -2.90 -14.70
N VAL A 13 2.91 -2.78 -15.77
CA VAL A 13 3.97 -1.78 -15.85
C VAL A 13 3.38 -0.36 -15.78
N SER A 14 2.26 -0.12 -16.47
CA SER A 14 1.55 1.15 -16.46
C SER A 14 1.05 1.50 -15.05
N GLU A 15 0.38 0.58 -14.36
CA GLU A 15 -0.14 0.83 -13.01
C GLU A 15 0.97 1.03 -11.97
N ILE A 16 2.09 0.30 -12.08
CA ILE A 16 3.27 0.52 -11.22
C ILE A 16 3.91 1.89 -11.51
N GLY A 17 4.00 2.28 -12.78
CA GLY A 17 4.52 3.59 -13.18
C GLY A 17 3.64 4.73 -12.66
N LYS A 18 2.32 4.60 -12.81
CA LYS A 18 1.33 5.53 -12.25
C LYS A 18 1.46 5.63 -10.73
N PHE A 19 1.61 4.51 -10.04
CA PHE A 19 1.84 4.47 -8.60
C PHE A 19 3.09 5.24 -8.19
N ALA A 20 4.21 5.05 -8.88
CA ALA A 20 5.45 5.76 -8.58
C ALA A 20 5.28 7.29 -8.71
N ILE A 21 4.56 7.75 -9.73
CA ILE A 21 4.27 9.18 -9.93
C ILE A 21 3.36 9.72 -8.83
N LEU A 22 2.22 9.06 -8.58
CA LEU A 22 1.24 9.48 -7.59
C LEU A 22 1.82 9.50 -6.17
N TRP A 23 2.59 8.46 -5.81
CA TRP A 23 3.26 8.41 -4.51
C TRP A 23 4.25 9.57 -4.36
N ASN A 24 5.07 9.86 -5.38
CA ASN A 24 6.01 10.98 -5.34
C ASN A 24 5.29 12.33 -5.21
N CYS A 25 4.16 12.51 -5.90
CA CYS A 25 3.31 13.69 -5.76
C CYS A 25 2.76 13.83 -4.33
N PHE A 26 2.21 12.75 -3.77
CA PHE A 26 1.72 12.71 -2.39
C PHE A 26 2.84 13.03 -1.38
N GLU A 27 3.98 12.34 -1.48
CA GLU A 27 5.11 12.52 -0.57
C GLU A 27 5.66 13.95 -0.61
N ARG A 28 5.74 14.56 -1.80
CA ARG A 28 6.16 15.96 -1.95
C ARG A 28 5.14 16.95 -1.36
N THR A 29 3.86 16.78 -1.70
CA THR A 29 2.81 17.78 -1.40
C THR A 29 2.32 17.70 0.03
N ILE A 30 2.14 16.49 0.55
CA ILE A 30 1.55 16.25 1.87
C ILE A 30 2.63 16.06 2.94
N CYS A 31 3.72 15.37 2.60
CA CYS A 31 4.75 14.98 3.57
C CYS A 31 6.06 15.78 3.44
N ASN A 32 6.14 16.73 2.51
CA ASN A 32 7.34 17.52 2.23
C ASN A 32 8.61 16.65 2.03
N ASN A 33 8.49 15.55 1.30
CA ASN A 33 9.55 14.55 1.04
C ASN A 33 10.10 13.83 2.29
N HIS A 34 9.37 13.89 3.42
CA HIS A 34 9.75 13.23 4.66
C HIS A 34 8.68 12.22 5.10
N CYS A 35 8.12 11.46 4.15
CA CYS A 35 7.05 10.51 4.41
C CYS A 35 7.55 9.34 5.26
N LYS A 36 7.21 9.35 6.55
CA LYS A 36 7.49 8.32 7.56
C LYS A 36 6.21 8.02 8.32
N PRO A 37 6.07 6.85 8.98
CA PRO A 37 4.85 6.48 9.70
C PRO A 37 4.30 7.58 10.63
N LYS A 38 5.18 8.22 11.42
CA LYS A 38 4.78 9.35 12.28
C LYS A 38 4.14 10.52 11.50
N VAL A 39 4.72 10.91 10.37
CA VAL A 39 4.20 11.98 9.51
C VAL A 39 2.88 11.56 8.87
N ILE A 40 2.74 10.30 8.48
CA ILE A 40 1.48 9.74 7.98
C ILE A 40 0.39 9.83 9.06
N SER A 41 0.66 9.38 10.29
CA SER A 41 -0.29 9.46 11.41
C SER A 41 -0.74 10.90 11.70
N GLU A 42 0.16 11.88 11.56
CA GLU A 42 -0.17 13.30 11.73
C GLU A 42 -1.04 13.81 10.58
N LYS A 43 -0.67 13.52 9.33
CA LYS A 43 -1.35 14.02 8.13
C LYS A 43 -2.67 13.33 7.83
N ALA A 44 -2.85 12.06 8.22
CA ALA A 44 -4.09 11.32 8.03
C ALA A 44 -5.31 11.99 8.68
N LYS A 45 -5.09 12.85 9.68
CA LYS A 45 -6.14 13.61 10.37
C LYS A 45 -6.70 14.78 9.55
N SER A 46 -5.94 15.28 8.58
CA SER A 46 -6.30 16.45 7.74
C SER A 46 -6.48 16.06 6.27
N ILE A 47 -6.81 14.79 6.01
CA ILE A 47 -6.97 14.25 4.66
C ILE A 47 -8.32 13.56 4.58
N CYS A 48 -9.05 13.83 3.50
CA CYS A 48 -10.16 13.04 3.02
C CYS A 48 -9.66 12.02 1.99
N ILE A 49 -10.24 10.82 2.01
CA ILE A 49 -10.02 9.78 1.00
C ILE A 49 -11.39 9.21 0.67
N ASP A 50 -11.70 9.12 -0.63
CA ASP A 50 -12.95 8.52 -1.11
C ASP A 50 -13.12 7.10 -0.54
N GLN A 51 -14.26 6.86 0.11
CA GLN A 51 -14.54 5.60 0.78
C GLN A 51 -14.65 4.43 -0.21
N ASN A 52 -15.21 4.64 -1.41
CA ASN A 52 -15.27 3.60 -2.44
C ASN A 52 -13.86 3.18 -2.87
N LYS A 53 -12.91 4.12 -2.91
CA LYS A 53 -11.50 3.81 -3.23
C LYS A 53 -10.81 3.03 -2.13
N LYS A 54 -11.11 3.29 -0.86
CA LYS A 54 -10.68 2.43 0.25
C LYS A 54 -11.26 1.03 0.13
N ASP A 55 -12.55 0.92 -0.20
CA ASP A 55 -13.23 -0.36 -0.33
C ASP A 55 -12.69 -1.18 -1.52
N ASP A 56 -12.37 -0.53 -2.65
CA ASP A 56 -11.64 -1.13 -3.78
C ASP A 56 -10.29 -1.71 -3.34
N LEU A 57 -9.54 -0.97 -2.53
CA LEU A 57 -8.26 -1.42 -1.99
C LEU A 57 -8.43 -2.61 -1.03
N ILE A 58 -9.42 -2.57 -0.14
CA ILE A 58 -9.72 -3.68 0.78
C ILE A 58 -10.09 -4.94 -0.02
N ARG A 59 -10.88 -4.83 -1.08
CA ARG A 59 -11.20 -5.95 -1.97
C ARG A 59 -9.94 -6.54 -2.61
N ALA A 60 -9.08 -5.71 -3.20
CA ALA A 60 -7.83 -6.18 -3.80
C ALA A 60 -6.90 -6.86 -2.78
N ILE A 61 -6.87 -6.38 -1.53
CA ILE A 61 -6.13 -7.00 -0.43
C ILE A 61 -6.72 -8.38 -0.10
N ASN A 62 -8.04 -8.48 0.03
CA ASN A 62 -8.72 -9.73 0.39
C ASN A 62 -8.61 -10.79 -0.70
N ASP A 63 -8.72 -10.43 -1.98
CA ASP A 63 -8.50 -11.35 -3.09
C ASP A 63 -7.08 -11.93 -3.05
N ARG A 64 -6.09 -11.07 -2.76
CA ARG A 64 -4.70 -11.50 -2.66
C ARG A 64 -4.44 -12.40 -1.46
N LYS A 65 -5.01 -12.07 -0.29
CA LYS A 65 -4.99 -12.93 0.90
C LYS A 65 -5.58 -14.31 0.62
N TYR A 66 -6.73 -14.35 -0.06
CA TYR A 66 -7.39 -15.59 -0.45
C TYR A 66 -6.50 -16.46 -1.32
N LEU A 67 -5.87 -15.89 -2.36
CA LEU A 67 -4.93 -16.61 -3.23
C LEU A 67 -3.70 -17.15 -2.51
N LEU A 68 -3.24 -16.47 -1.46
CA LEU A 68 -2.11 -16.88 -0.63
C LEU A 68 -2.51 -17.81 0.52
N ASN A 69 -3.81 -18.01 0.75
CA ASN A 69 -4.36 -18.68 1.93
C ASN A 69 -3.84 -18.07 3.23
N TRP A 70 -3.78 -16.74 3.29
CA TRP A 70 -3.30 -15.97 4.45
C TRP A 70 -4.44 -15.23 5.14
N ASN A 71 -4.39 -15.18 6.47
CA ASN A 71 -5.20 -14.28 7.27
C ASN A 71 -4.60 -12.84 7.27
N VAL A 72 -5.26 -11.89 7.97
CA VAL A 72 -4.80 -10.49 7.99
C VAL A 72 -3.43 -10.33 8.66
N SER A 73 -3.21 -10.97 9.81
CA SER A 73 -1.94 -10.91 10.52
C SER A 73 -0.80 -11.49 9.68
N GLU A 74 -1.01 -12.65 9.07
CA GLU A 74 -0.03 -13.27 8.17
C GLU A 74 0.29 -12.38 6.97
N TYR A 75 -0.70 -11.69 6.41
CA TYR A 75 -0.48 -10.76 5.30
C TYR A 75 0.30 -9.51 5.72
N ILE A 76 0.04 -8.98 6.91
CA ILE A 76 0.80 -7.85 7.46
C ILE A 76 2.24 -8.29 7.71
N GLU A 77 2.44 -9.35 8.51
CA GLU A 77 3.75 -9.82 8.92
C GLU A 77 4.58 -10.28 7.72
N ASN A 78 4.06 -11.20 6.89
CA ASN A 78 4.87 -11.78 5.81
C ASN A 78 4.82 -10.98 4.51
N GLY A 79 3.67 -10.34 4.22
CA GLY A 79 3.45 -9.61 2.97
C GLY A 79 3.91 -8.16 3.00
N LEU A 80 3.69 -7.47 4.13
CA LEU A 80 4.07 -6.06 4.29
C LEU A 80 5.41 -5.87 5.00
N TYR A 81 5.79 -6.79 5.89
CA TYR A 81 7.01 -6.73 6.70
C TYR A 81 7.88 -8.00 6.58
N PRO A 82 8.35 -8.35 5.37
CA PRO A 82 9.21 -9.54 5.18
C PRO A 82 10.47 -9.49 6.05
N ASP A 83 11.14 -10.61 6.30
CA ASP A 83 12.23 -10.78 7.28
C ASP A 83 13.34 -9.71 7.28
N ASN A 84 13.60 -9.06 6.15
CA ASN A 84 14.59 -7.98 6.02
C ASN A 84 14.00 -6.57 6.24
N ALA A 85 12.73 -6.46 6.63
CA ALA A 85 12.06 -5.20 6.88
C ALA A 85 12.63 -4.54 8.13
N ILE A 86 12.93 -3.25 8.01
CA ILE A 86 13.32 -2.45 9.17
C ILE A 86 12.09 -2.25 10.07
N ILE A 87 12.13 -2.90 11.23
CA ILE A 87 11.17 -2.73 12.32
C ILE A 87 11.59 -1.48 13.10
N ASN A 88 10.63 -0.61 13.40
CA ASN A 88 10.85 0.61 14.16
C ASN A 88 9.99 0.59 15.44
N GLN A 89 10.15 1.62 16.29
CA GLN A 89 9.40 1.71 17.55
C GLN A 89 7.87 1.83 17.36
N SER A 90 7.39 2.22 16.18
CA SER A 90 5.95 2.32 15.88
C SER A 90 5.36 1.05 15.28
N PHE A 91 6.15 -0.03 15.10
CA PHE A 91 5.72 -1.24 14.39
C PHE A 91 4.37 -1.80 14.87
N ASP A 92 4.21 -2.06 16.17
CA ASP A 92 2.97 -2.64 16.71
C ASP A 92 1.77 -1.71 16.48
N LYS A 93 1.98 -0.40 16.63
CA LYS A 93 0.95 0.61 16.37
C LYS A 93 0.58 0.63 14.88
N ASP A 94 1.57 0.64 14.00
CA ASP A 94 1.38 0.71 12.55
C ASP A 94 0.64 -0.54 12.06
N CYS A 95 1.05 -1.73 12.53
CA CYS A 95 0.38 -3.00 12.24
C CYS A 95 -1.07 -3.00 12.74
N LYS A 96 -1.32 -2.49 13.94
CA LYS A 96 -2.69 -2.35 14.48
C LYS A 96 -3.54 -1.42 13.62
N SER A 97 -3.02 -0.26 13.22
CA SER A 97 -3.74 0.68 12.35
C SER A 97 -4.07 0.05 10.99
N ILE A 98 -3.12 -0.67 10.38
CA ILE A 98 -3.35 -1.39 9.12
C ILE A 98 -4.40 -2.50 9.31
N ASN A 99 -4.31 -3.27 10.40
CA ASN A 99 -5.29 -4.30 10.73
C ASN A 99 -6.71 -3.72 10.88
N ASN A 100 -6.84 -2.60 11.57
CA ASN A 100 -8.11 -1.92 11.77
C ASN A 100 -8.70 -1.39 10.46
N PHE A 101 -7.86 -0.91 9.55
CA PHE A 101 -8.28 -0.54 8.19
C PHE A 101 -8.80 -1.75 7.40
N ILE A 102 -8.04 -2.86 7.37
CA ILE A 102 -8.39 -4.05 6.58
C ILE A 102 -9.67 -4.72 7.12
N ASN A 103 -9.82 -4.78 8.44
CA ASN A 103 -10.99 -5.37 9.09
C ASN A 103 -12.14 -4.38 9.32
N GLN A 104 -11.97 -3.11 8.92
CA GLN A 104 -12.95 -2.05 9.08
C GLN A 104 -13.47 -1.89 10.53
N THR A 105 -12.58 -1.95 11.53
CA THR A 105 -12.96 -1.93 12.95
C THR A 105 -12.97 -0.54 13.60
N ASP A 106 -12.43 0.48 12.92
CA ASP A 106 -12.37 1.87 13.40
C ASP A 106 -13.08 2.82 12.41
N GLU A 107 -13.64 3.94 12.92
CA GLU A 107 -14.33 4.94 12.08
C GLU A 107 -13.39 5.73 11.16
N ASN A 108 -12.17 6.04 11.62
CA ASN A 108 -11.16 6.71 10.80
C ASN A 108 -10.03 5.75 10.43
N THR A 109 -10.09 5.24 9.20
CA THR A 109 -9.14 4.27 8.66
C THR A 109 -8.06 4.88 7.76
N ASN A 110 -8.00 6.22 7.65
CA ASN A 110 -7.06 6.89 6.73
C ASN A 110 -5.60 6.61 7.10
N GLU A 111 -5.28 6.59 8.41
CA GLU A 111 -3.93 6.25 8.88
C GLU A 111 -3.53 4.84 8.44
N GLY A 112 -4.37 3.84 8.71
CA GLY A 112 -4.12 2.45 8.30
C GLY A 112 -4.01 2.28 6.78
N CYS A 113 -4.88 2.95 6.03
CA CYS A 113 -4.85 2.94 4.56
C CYS A 113 -3.53 3.53 4.01
N LEU A 114 -3.09 4.68 4.51
CA LEU A 114 -1.85 5.32 4.05
C LEU A 114 -0.60 4.55 4.50
N LEU A 115 -0.60 3.98 5.71
CA LEU A 115 0.48 3.11 6.19
C LEU A 115 0.61 1.85 5.34
N PHE A 116 -0.50 1.26 4.91
CA PHE A 116 -0.49 0.15 3.97
C PHE A 116 0.21 0.54 2.65
N ILE A 117 -0.18 1.66 2.04
CA ILE A 117 0.41 2.14 0.78
C ILE A 117 1.91 2.44 0.95
N TYR A 118 2.29 3.03 2.08
CA TYR A 118 3.70 3.25 2.44
C TYR A 118 4.50 1.93 2.45
N ARG A 119 3.94 0.85 2.99
CA ARG A 119 4.57 -0.48 2.95
C ARG A 119 4.66 -1.04 1.53
N ILE A 120 3.62 -0.86 0.70
CA ILE A 120 3.68 -1.25 -0.71
C ILE A 120 4.80 -0.51 -1.45
N ARG A 121 4.98 0.80 -1.20
CA ARG A 121 6.09 1.58 -1.76
C ARG A 121 7.45 1.02 -1.34
N ASN A 122 7.63 0.74 -0.05
CA ASN A 122 8.89 0.18 0.45
C ASN A 122 9.17 -1.20 -0.12
N ASN A 123 8.16 -2.06 -0.21
CA ASN A 123 8.30 -3.40 -0.79
C ASN A 123 8.54 -3.33 -2.32
N LEU A 124 8.06 -2.27 -3.00
CA LEU A 124 8.42 -1.99 -4.39
C LEU A 124 9.89 -1.65 -4.58
N MET A 125 10.47 -0.84 -3.70
CA MET A 125 11.83 -0.34 -3.83
C MET A 125 12.90 -1.25 -3.20
N HIS A 126 12.53 -2.05 -2.19
CA HIS A 126 13.48 -2.81 -1.37
C HIS A 126 13.15 -4.31 -1.21
N GLY A 127 12.00 -4.77 -1.72
CA GLY A 127 11.64 -6.19 -1.71
C GLY A 127 12.34 -6.96 -2.85
N LEU A 128 12.79 -8.19 -2.56
CA LEU A 128 13.21 -9.13 -3.60
C LEU A 128 11.98 -9.48 -4.47
N LYS A 129 11.89 -8.89 -5.67
CA LYS A 129 10.79 -9.18 -6.59
C LYS A 129 11.24 -10.18 -7.63
N ILE A 130 10.65 -11.38 -7.59
CA ILE A 130 10.67 -12.26 -8.76
C ILE A 130 9.75 -11.60 -9.79
N PRO A 131 10.24 -11.25 -11.00
CA PRO A 131 9.43 -10.57 -12.02
C PRO A 131 8.10 -11.29 -12.35
N ARG A 132 8.04 -12.61 -12.15
CA ARG A 132 6.85 -13.44 -12.30
C ARG A 132 5.68 -12.97 -11.42
N ASP A 133 5.96 -12.49 -10.21
CA ASP A 133 4.93 -12.21 -9.20
C ASP A 133 4.32 -10.80 -9.35
N LEU A 134 4.89 -9.97 -10.22
CA LEU A 134 4.40 -8.62 -10.49
C LEU A 134 3.04 -8.64 -11.20
N ASN A 135 2.81 -9.60 -12.10
CA ASN A 135 1.54 -9.68 -12.84
C ASN A 135 0.34 -9.88 -11.89
N GLY A 136 0.53 -10.63 -10.81
CA GLY A 136 -0.51 -10.83 -9.78
C GLY A 136 -0.74 -9.63 -8.87
N GLN A 137 -0.07 -8.50 -9.10
CA GLN A 137 -0.27 -7.25 -8.33
C GLN A 137 -1.01 -6.17 -9.12
N TYR A 138 -1.51 -6.49 -10.32
CA TYR A 138 -2.25 -5.53 -11.15
C TYR A 138 -3.39 -4.84 -10.39
N GLU A 139 -4.33 -5.62 -9.84
CA GLU A 139 -5.49 -5.07 -9.12
C GLU A 139 -5.09 -4.33 -7.85
N LEU A 140 -4.02 -4.76 -7.17
CA LEU A 140 -3.49 -4.07 -6.01
C LEU A 140 -2.99 -2.67 -6.38
N PHE A 141 -2.15 -2.55 -7.42
CA PHE A 141 -1.61 -1.24 -7.84
C PHE A 141 -2.72 -0.33 -8.39
N LYS A 142 -3.66 -0.89 -9.15
CA LYS A 142 -4.84 -0.14 -9.62
C LYS A 142 -5.66 0.43 -8.48
N ALA A 143 -5.93 -0.36 -7.44
CA ALA A 143 -6.68 0.09 -6.28
C ALA A 143 -5.91 1.12 -5.43
N VAL A 144 -4.61 0.91 -5.23
CA VAL A 144 -3.73 1.88 -4.56
C VAL A 144 -3.69 3.21 -5.31
N ASN A 145 -3.62 3.19 -6.65
CA ASN A 145 -3.68 4.39 -7.47
C ASN A 145 -5.01 5.12 -7.28
N GLY A 146 -6.13 4.38 -7.28
CA GLY A 146 -7.45 4.96 -7.01
C GLY A 146 -7.54 5.68 -5.67
N VAL A 147 -6.92 5.12 -4.62
CA VAL A 147 -6.82 5.80 -3.31
C VAL A 147 -6.01 7.10 -3.43
N LEU A 148 -4.81 7.04 -4.00
CA LEU A 148 -3.92 8.21 -4.12
C LEU A 148 -4.53 9.34 -4.95
N GLU A 149 -5.29 9.01 -5.99
CA GLU A 149 -6.02 9.99 -6.83
C GLU A 149 -7.19 10.67 -6.09
N SER A 150 -7.71 10.05 -5.04
CA SER A 150 -8.85 10.55 -4.27
C SER A 150 -8.48 11.35 -3.02
N ILE A 151 -7.19 11.59 -2.80
CA ILE A 151 -6.70 12.31 -1.61
C ILE A 151 -7.00 13.81 -1.76
N GLU A 152 -7.74 14.35 -0.81
CA GLU A 152 -8.02 15.79 -0.68
C GLU A 152 -7.60 16.28 0.71
N THR A 153 -7.01 17.46 0.82
CA THR A 153 -6.65 18.08 2.12
C THR A 153 -7.82 18.89 2.66
N ILE A 154 -8.12 18.75 3.94
CA ILE A 154 -9.19 19.49 4.66
C ILE A 154 -8.56 20.60 5.51
#